data_AF-A0A1F5UCA5-F1
#
_entry.id   AF-A0A1F5UCA5-F1
#
_cell.length_a   1.000
_cell.length_b   1.000
_cell.length_c   1.000
_cell.angle_alpha   90.00
_cell.angle_beta   90.00
_cell.angle_gamma   90.00
#
_symmetry.space_group_name_H-M   'P 1'
#
loop_
_entity.id
_entity.type
_entity.pdbx_description
1 polymer ?
#
loop_
_entity_poly.entity_id
_entity_poly.type
_entity_poly.pdbx_seq_one_letter_code
_entity_poly.pdbx_strand_id
1 'polypeptide(L)'
;MYRAMKQGYTIKGLLNMMLGKSGECGFHGVSSKLLLLQGAKMGIPVITHAVDADMKNYEEEFIKAVKALDVETMIYGDIYLEAHLDWVKNVSKKAGVIPLEPLWGGNTHSLVTEFVKAGFKTVIVSARAELFDKEIAGRVIDEDLIEYFMKKEIDPCGENGEFHTLVIDGPLFKSPVNIKKTETILKKGFWDHWFLDIKDFE
;
A
#
# COMPACT_ATOMS: atom_id res chain seq x y z
N MET A 1 3.17 9.46 -1.90
CA MET A 1 2.42 10.30 -2.87
C MET A 1 1.99 11.67 -2.33
N TYR A 2 1.07 11.76 -1.36
CA TYR A 2 0.51 13.05 -0.88
C TYR A 2 1.54 14.10 -0.47
N ARG A 3 2.55 13.71 0.33
CA ARG A 3 3.65 14.61 0.73
C ARG A 3 4.48 15.10 -0.45
N ALA A 4 4.78 14.23 -1.42
CA ALA A 4 5.51 14.62 -2.62
C ALA A 4 4.73 15.69 -3.42
N MET A 5 3.40 15.55 -3.54
CA MET A 5 2.57 16.59 -4.17
C MET A 5 2.64 17.93 -3.43
N LYS A 6 2.65 17.92 -2.10
CA LYS A 6 2.86 19.14 -1.29
C LYS A 6 4.24 19.77 -1.47
N GLN A 7 5.24 18.97 -1.83
CA GLN A 7 6.59 19.43 -2.16
C GLN A 7 6.72 19.93 -3.62
N GLY A 8 5.62 19.94 -4.39
CA GLY A 8 5.60 20.45 -5.76
C GLY A 8 5.78 19.40 -6.86
N TYR A 9 5.86 18.11 -6.52
CA TYR A 9 5.95 17.05 -7.52
C TYR A 9 4.60 16.83 -8.23
N THR A 10 4.66 16.64 -9.55
CA THR A 10 3.51 16.23 -10.35
C THR A 10 3.49 14.71 -10.50
N ILE A 11 2.41 14.05 -10.07
CA ILE A 11 2.26 12.60 -10.15
C ILE A 11 1.79 12.21 -11.56
N LYS A 12 2.63 11.50 -12.30
CA LYS A 12 2.32 11.01 -13.67
C LYS A 12 1.53 9.71 -13.68
N GLY A 13 1.68 8.88 -12.65
CA GLY A 13 0.99 7.60 -12.53
C GLY A 13 1.45 6.83 -11.30
N LEU A 14 0.82 5.67 -11.09
CA LEU A 14 1.13 4.71 -10.04
C LEU A 14 1.62 3.42 -10.70
N LEU A 15 2.78 2.91 -10.28
CA LEU A 15 3.28 1.62 -10.74
C LEU A 15 2.90 0.53 -9.72
N ASN A 16 2.29 -0.55 -10.20
CA ASN A 16 1.94 -1.72 -9.40
C ASN A 16 2.55 -2.99 -10.01
N MET A 17 3.37 -3.69 -9.23
CA MET A 17 3.94 -4.98 -9.61
C MET A 17 2.99 -6.11 -9.21
N MET A 18 2.46 -6.86 -10.18
CA MET A 18 1.49 -7.94 -9.93
C MET A 18 2.17 -9.30 -9.89
N LEU A 19 1.98 -10.06 -8.81
CA LEU A 19 2.51 -11.42 -8.70
C LEU A 19 1.68 -12.40 -9.54
N GLY A 20 2.34 -13.07 -10.48
CA GLY A 20 1.71 -14.03 -11.38
C GLY A 20 0.72 -13.42 -12.38
N LYS A 21 0.12 -14.28 -13.20
CA LYS A 21 -0.86 -13.89 -14.24
C LYS A 21 -2.31 -13.86 -13.74
N SER A 22 -2.55 -14.22 -12.48
CA SER A 22 -3.90 -14.30 -11.90
C SER A 22 -4.50 -12.94 -11.52
N GLY A 23 -3.70 -11.87 -11.49
CA GLY A 23 -4.18 -10.50 -11.25
C GLY A 23 -4.48 -10.18 -9.79
N GLU A 24 -3.98 -10.98 -8.85
CA GLU A 24 -4.01 -10.68 -7.41
C GLU A 24 -2.73 -9.95 -6.97
N CYS A 25 -2.85 -8.88 -6.18
CA CYS A 25 -1.70 -8.21 -5.58
C CYS A 25 -1.25 -8.94 -4.30
N GLY A 26 -0.64 -10.11 -4.47
CA GLY A 26 0.18 -10.79 -3.47
C GLY A 26 -0.34 -10.78 -2.02
N PHE A 27 0.57 -10.54 -1.08
CA PHE A 27 0.38 -10.60 0.38
C PHE A 27 -0.73 -9.69 0.94
N HIS A 28 -1.18 -8.69 0.17
CA HIS A 28 -2.18 -7.71 0.60
C HIS A 28 -3.62 -8.19 0.37
N GLY A 29 -3.83 -9.22 -0.47
CA GLY A 29 -5.17 -9.76 -0.74
C GLY A 29 -6.10 -8.81 -1.51
N VAL A 30 -5.55 -7.78 -2.15
CA VAL A 30 -6.29 -6.79 -2.94
C VAL A 30 -6.26 -7.16 -4.42
N SER A 31 -7.40 -7.09 -5.10
CA SER A 31 -7.48 -7.39 -6.53
C SER A 31 -6.93 -6.23 -7.38
N SER A 32 -6.33 -6.55 -8.52
CA SER A 32 -5.90 -5.54 -9.51
C SER A 32 -7.04 -4.62 -9.94
N LYS A 33 -8.26 -5.13 -10.10
CA LYS A 33 -9.45 -4.34 -10.42
C LYS A 33 -9.73 -3.24 -9.39
N LEU A 34 -9.53 -3.56 -8.10
CA LEU A 34 -9.72 -2.60 -7.01
C LEU A 34 -8.65 -1.50 -7.02
N LEU A 35 -7.40 -1.84 -7.35
CA LEU A 35 -6.32 -0.85 -7.51
C LEU A 35 -6.56 0.07 -8.71
N LEU A 36 -6.99 -0.50 -9.84
CA LEU A 36 -7.37 0.30 -11.02
C LEU A 36 -8.52 1.27 -10.69
N LEU A 37 -9.52 0.80 -9.94
CA LEU A 37 -10.61 1.66 -9.47
C LEU A 37 -10.08 2.76 -8.54
N GLN A 38 -9.23 2.43 -7.57
CA GLN A 38 -8.63 3.42 -6.67
C GLN A 38 -7.92 4.52 -7.47
N GLY A 39 -7.12 4.15 -8.47
CA GLY A 39 -6.49 5.08 -9.41
C GLY A 39 -7.51 5.95 -10.15
N ALA A 40 -8.55 5.35 -10.72
CA ALA A 40 -9.62 6.06 -11.43
C ALA A 40 -10.35 7.06 -10.52
N LYS A 41 -10.61 6.70 -9.26
CA LYS A 41 -11.24 7.56 -8.25
C LYS A 41 -10.36 8.74 -7.86
N MET A 42 -9.03 8.60 -7.92
CA MET A 42 -8.09 9.72 -7.78
C MET A 42 -7.89 10.50 -9.09
N GLY A 43 -8.25 9.89 -10.24
CA GLY A 43 -7.91 10.42 -11.56
C GLY A 43 -6.41 10.30 -11.88
N ILE A 44 -5.73 9.30 -11.30
CA ILE A 44 -4.30 9.01 -11.51
C ILE A 44 -4.21 7.65 -12.21
N PRO A 45 -3.49 7.54 -13.35
CA PRO A 45 -3.39 6.27 -14.05
C PRO A 45 -2.58 5.26 -13.23
N VAL A 46 -3.08 4.03 -13.17
CA VAL A 46 -2.37 2.89 -12.55
C VAL A 46 -1.83 2.01 -13.66
N ILE A 47 -0.52 1.84 -13.67
CA ILE A 47 0.25 1.03 -14.61
C ILE A 47 0.59 -0.25 -13.89
N THR A 48 0.15 -1.38 -14.44
CA THR A 48 0.40 -2.69 -13.84
C THR A 48 1.45 -3.45 -14.64
N HIS A 49 2.44 -4.01 -13.96
CA HIS A 49 3.47 -4.85 -14.57
C HIS A 49 3.46 -6.22 -13.90
N ALA A 50 3.23 -7.29 -14.66
CA ALA A 50 3.22 -8.65 -14.11
C ALA A 50 4.64 -9.18 -13.93
N VAL A 51 4.86 -9.90 -12.83
CA VAL A 51 6.10 -10.60 -12.53
C VAL A 51 5.82 -12.08 -12.26
N ASP A 52 6.84 -12.91 -12.36
CA ASP A 52 6.70 -14.34 -12.07
C ASP A 52 6.35 -14.57 -10.60
N ALA A 53 5.51 -15.58 -10.34
CA ALA A 53 5.01 -15.88 -8.99
C ALA A 53 6.13 -16.33 -8.03
N ASP A 54 7.24 -16.87 -8.55
CA ASP A 54 8.40 -17.25 -7.75
C ASP A 54 9.38 -16.08 -7.49
N MET A 55 9.07 -14.89 -8.03
CA MET A 55 9.81 -13.64 -7.85
C MET A 55 11.30 -13.69 -8.25
N LYS A 56 11.76 -14.75 -8.94
CA LYS A 56 13.20 -14.91 -9.27
C LYS A 56 13.76 -13.74 -10.08
N ASN A 57 12.94 -13.18 -10.96
CA ASN A 57 13.31 -12.07 -11.86
C ASN A 57 12.71 -10.72 -11.40
N TYR A 58 12.27 -10.60 -10.15
CA TYR A 58 11.54 -9.42 -9.67
C TYR A 58 12.31 -8.11 -9.89
N GLU A 59 13.59 -8.08 -9.54
CA GLU A 59 14.42 -6.87 -9.70
C GLU A 59 14.55 -6.46 -11.18
N GLU A 60 14.78 -7.42 -12.08
CA GLU A 60 14.93 -7.16 -13.51
C GLU A 60 13.63 -6.63 -14.13
N GLU A 61 12.50 -7.26 -13.80
CA GLU A 61 11.19 -6.82 -14.28
C GLU A 61 10.78 -5.48 -13.65
N PHE A 62 11.14 -5.21 -12.39
CA PHE A 62 10.93 -3.90 -11.77
C PHE A 62 11.71 -2.80 -12.51
N ILE A 63 13.00 -3.01 -12.77
CA ILE A 63 13.84 -2.04 -13.50
C ILE A 63 13.28 -1.80 -14.91
N LYS A 64 12.86 -2.86 -15.59
CA LYS A 64 12.25 -2.77 -16.93
C LYS A 64 10.93 -1.99 -16.90
N ALA A 65 10.08 -2.23 -15.91
CA ALA A 65 8.83 -1.50 -15.74
C ALA A 65 9.08 -0.01 -15.52
N VAL A 66 10.03 0.34 -14.64
CA VAL A 66 10.39 1.74 -14.37
C VAL A 66 11.01 2.41 -15.59
N LYS A 67 11.90 1.74 -16.33
CA LYS A 67 12.49 2.29 -17.57
C LYS A 67 11.48 2.56 -18.68
N ALA A 68 10.33 1.89 -18.66
CA ALA A 68 9.25 2.15 -19.61
C ALA A 68 8.43 3.40 -19.25
N LEU A 69 8.66 4.00 -18.08
CA LEU A 69 8.00 5.22 -17.64
C LEU A 69 8.82 6.45 -18.05
N ASP A 70 8.15 7.47 -18.56
CA ASP A 70 8.74 8.79 -18.83
C ASP A 70 8.68 9.66 -17.56
N VAL A 71 9.54 9.34 -16.58
CA VAL A 71 9.59 10.01 -15.27
C VAL A 71 11.03 10.23 -14.81
N GLU A 72 11.26 11.33 -14.10
CA GLU A 72 12.56 11.65 -13.48
C GLU A 72 12.70 11.03 -12.07
N THR A 73 11.59 10.93 -11.34
CA THR A 73 11.57 10.53 -9.93
C THR A 73 10.59 9.39 -9.70
N MET A 74 11.03 8.37 -8.95
CA MET A 74 10.17 7.33 -8.40
C MET A 74 9.96 7.60 -6.91
N ILE A 75 8.70 7.55 -6.47
CA ILE A 75 8.31 7.81 -5.08
C ILE A 75 7.97 6.48 -4.44
N TYR A 76 8.60 6.15 -3.31
CA TYR A 76 8.26 4.98 -2.53
C TYR A 76 7.69 5.39 -1.16
N GLY A 77 7.18 4.39 -0.45
CA GLY A 77 6.39 4.55 0.76
C GLY A 77 7.09 4.03 2.00
N ASP A 78 8.40 3.75 1.93
CA ASP A 78 9.13 3.11 3.00
C ASP A 78 9.32 4.04 4.21
N ILE A 79 9.22 3.48 5.42
CA ILE A 79 9.42 4.23 6.66
C ILE A 79 10.79 3.90 7.28
N TYR A 80 11.15 2.63 7.50
CA TYR A 80 12.37 2.31 8.25
C TYR A 80 13.14 1.03 7.88
N LEU A 81 12.76 0.27 6.85
CA LEU A 81 13.46 -0.97 6.49
C LEU A 81 14.75 -0.72 5.67
N GLU A 82 15.90 -0.61 6.34
CA GLU A 82 17.16 -0.19 5.70
C GLU A 82 17.59 -1.07 4.51
N ALA A 83 17.42 -2.38 4.63
CA ALA A 83 17.73 -3.30 3.53
C ALA A 83 16.90 -3.00 2.27
N HIS A 84 15.64 -2.57 2.45
CA HIS A 84 14.79 -2.18 1.34
C HIS A 84 15.16 -0.80 0.79
N LEU A 85 15.58 0.15 1.64
CA LEU A 85 16.11 1.44 1.17
C LEU A 85 17.33 1.25 0.25
N ASP A 86 18.27 0.39 0.63
CA ASP A 86 19.44 0.09 -0.20
C ASP A 86 19.05 -0.58 -1.53
N TRP A 87 18.05 -1.46 -1.49
CA TRP A 87 17.47 -2.05 -2.68
C TRP A 87 16.84 -0.98 -3.59
N VAL A 88 16.00 -0.08 -3.04
CA VAL A 88 15.37 1.05 -3.76
C VAL A 88 16.42 1.93 -4.43
N LYS A 89 17.49 2.31 -3.71
CA LYS A 89 18.60 3.10 -4.28
C LYS A 89 19.26 2.38 -5.45
N ASN A 90 19.52 1.08 -5.31
CA ASN A 90 20.16 0.27 -6.34
C ASN A 90 19.28 0.14 -7.61
N VAL A 91 18.01 -0.21 -7.46
CA VAL A 91 17.11 -0.37 -8.62
C VAL A 91 16.81 0.96 -9.30
N SER A 92 16.67 2.04 -8.55
CA SER A 92 16.47 3.39 -9.10
C SER A 92 17.68 3.84 -9.90
N LYS A 93 18.90 3.61 -9.38
CA LYS A 93 20.15 3.88 -10.11
C LYS A 93 20.24 3.08 -11.42
N LYS A 94 19.88 1.79 -11.39
CA LYS A 94 19.87 0.93 -12.59
C LYS A 94 18.80 1.33 -13.60
N ALA A 95 17.67 1.84 -13.12
CA ALA A 95 16.56 2.34 -13.93
C ALA A 95 16.80 3.74 -14.50
N GLY A 96 17.69 4.54 -13.89
CA GLY A 96 17.98 5.91 -14.32
C GLY A 96 17.00 6.95 -13.77
N VAL A 97 16.41 6.69 -12.60
CA VAL A 97 15.47 7.59 -11.91
C VAL A 97 15.98 7.98 -10.52
N ILE A 98 15.48 9.09 -10.00
CA ILE A 98 15.79 9.56 -8.64
C ILE A 98 14.79 8.90 -7.65
N PRO A 99 15.24 8.16 -6.63
CA PRO A 99 14.35 7.69 -5.58
C PRO A 99 13.98 8.84 -4.63
N LEU A 100 12.70 8.95 -4.27
CA LEU A 100 12.20 9.85 -3.25
C LEU A 100 11.42 9.06 -2.20
N GLU A 101 11.85 9.19 -0.93
CA GLU A 101 11.21 8.57 0.23
C GLU A 101 10.63 9.61 1.20
N PRO A 102 9.41 10.13 0.99
CA PRO A 102 8.86 11.21 1.82
C PRO A 102 8.52 10.81 3.26
N LEU A 103 8.54 9.51 3.57
CA LEU A 103 8.17 8.94 4.86
C LEU A 103 9.37 8.40 5.65
N TRP A 104 10.54 8.30 5.01
CA TRP A 104 11.72 7.67 5.58
C TRP A 104 12.16 8.29 6.90
N GLY A 105 12.46 7.46 7.88
CA GLY A 105 12.85 7.85 9.24
C GLY A 105 11.74 8.55 10.02
N GLY A 106 10.51 8.57 9.51
CA GLY A 106 9.37 9.16 10.18
C GLY A 106 8.87 8.32 11.35
N ASN A 107 8.39 8.97 12.40
CA ASN A 107 7.73 8.30 13.51
C ASN A 107 6.34 7.79 13.07
N THR A 108 6.10 6.48 13.15
CA THR A 108 4.87 5.84 12.64
C THR A 108 3.59 6.42 13.24
N HIS A 109 3.55 6.62 14.56
CA HIS A 109 2.42 7.27 15.23
C HIS A 109 2.12 8.67 14.67
N SER A 110 3.16 9.48 14.46
CA SER A 110 3.01 10.82 13.88
C SER A 110 2.55 10.77 12.41
N LEU A 111 3.06 9.81 11.62
CA LEU A 111 2.70 9.62 10.22
C LEU A 111 1.23 9.21 10.05
N VAL A 112 0.76 8.20 10.80
CA VAL A 112 -0.64 7.78 10.72
C VAL A 112 -1.58 8.85 11.25
N THR A 113 -1.18 9.60 12.28
CA THR A 113 -1.96 10.72 12.80
C THR A 113 -2.08 11.84 11.77
N GLU A 114 -0.98 12.19 11.07
CA GLU A 114 -1.02 13.13 9.95
C GLU A 114 -1.94 12.62 8.83
N PHE A 115 -1.88 11.34 8.51
CA PHE A 115 -2.70 10.72 7.47
C PHE A 115 -4.20 10.86 7.78
N VAL A 116 -4.61 10.50 9.00
CA VAL A 116 -6.02 10.64 9.45
C VAL A 116 -6.44 12.11 9.49
N LYS A 117 -5.60 13.00 10.07
CA LYS A 117 -5.91 14.44 10.15
C LYS A 117 -5.95 15.14 8.80
N ALA A 118 -5.21 14.64 7.81
CA ALA A 118 -5.30 15.11 6.44
C ALA A 118 -6.64 14.72 5.78
N GLY A 119 -7.43 13.84 6.39
CA GLY A 119 -8.75 13.42 5.92
C GLY A 119 -8.73 12.14 5.09
N PHE A 120 -7.60 11.42 5.03
CA PHE A 120 -7.59 10.11 4.38
C PHE A 120 -8.36 9.08 5.21
N LYS A 121 -8.99 8.13 4.52
CA LYS A 121 -9.63 6.97 5.14
C LYS A 121 -9.03 5.71 4.55
N THR A 122 -8.55 4.84 5.44
CA THR A 122 -8.00 3.54 5.07
C THR A 122 -8.68 2.45 5.87
N VAL A 123 -8.92 1.32 5.22
CA VAL A 123 -9.56 0.14 5.81
C VAL A 123 -8.53 -0.98 5.96
N ILE A 124 -8.55 -1.68 7.09
CA ILE A 124 -7.71 -2.87 7.30
C ILE A 124 -8.20 -4.00 6.40
N VAL A 125 -7.37 -4.43 5.46
CA VAL A 125 -7.68 -5.50 4.49
C VAL A 125 -7.03 -6.82 4.82
N SER A 126 -5.97 -6.81 5.62
CA SER A 126 -5.48 -8.02 6.25
C SER A 126 -4.83 -7.72 7.60
N ALA A 127 -4.87 -8.67 8.53
CA ALA A 127 -4.31 -8.51 9.86
C ALA A 127 -3.90 -9.86 10.45
N ARG A 128 -2.81 -9.90 11.21
CA ARG A 128 -2.33 -11.11 11.89
C ARG A 128 -3.35 -11.64 12.88
N ALA A 129 -3.77 -12.88 12.70
CA ALA A 129 -4.77 -13.53 13.54
C ALA A 129 -4.30 -13.78 14.98
N GLU A 130 -2.98 -13.80 15.21
CA GLU A 130 -2.40 -13.88 16.56
C GLU A 130 -2.57 -12.56 17.36
N LEU A 131 -2.56 -11.42 16.67
CA LEU A 131 -2.63 -10.09 17.29
C LEU A 131 -4.06 -9.55 17.38
N PHE A 132 -4.95 -10.05 16.52
CA PHE A 132 -6.29 -9.49 16.34
C PHE A 132 -7.36 -10.56 16.13
N ASP A 133 -8.56 -10.26 16.63
CA ASP A 133 -9.78 -10.97 16.25
C ASP A 133 -10.23 -10.60 14.83
N LYS A 134 -11.09 -11.44 14.24
CA LYS A 134 -11.53 -11.30 12.83
C LYS A 134 -12.19 -9.95 12.53
N GLU A 135 -12.80 -9.33 13.54
CA GLU A 135 -13.51 -8.05 13.45
C GLU A 135 -12.57 -6.87 13.15
N ILE A 136 -11.25 -7.03 13.27
CA ILE A 136 -10.30 -5.98 12.87
C ILE A 136 -10.33 -5.75 11.35
N ALA A 137 -10.54 -6.80 10.56
CA ALA A 137 -10.62 -6.71 9.12
C ALA A 137 -11.90 -5.95 8.73
N GLY A 138 -11.77 -4.89 7.92
CA GLY A 138 -12.87 -3.99 7.60
C GLY A 138 -12.97 -2.74 8.49
N ARG A 139 -12.20 -2.66 9.58
CA ARG A 139 -12.13 -1.43 10.40
C ARG A 139 -11.42 -0.32 9.65
N VAL A 140 -11.97 0.90 9.75
CA VAL A 140 -11.28 2.12 9.35
C VAL A 140 -10.26 2.49 10.43
N ILE A 141 -9.08 2.93 10.02
CA ILE A 141 -8.10 3.51 10.96
C ILE A 141 -8.50 4.97 11.25
N ASP A 142 -8.95 5.19 12.48
CA ASP A 142 -9.28 6.47 13.09
C ASP A 142 -8.44 6.71 14.35
N GLU A 143 -8.64 7.85 15.03
CA GLU A 143 -7.88 8.21 16.25
C GLU A 143 -8.03 7.16 17.36
N ASP A 144 -9.24 6.62 17.54
CA ASP A 144 -9.51 5.57 18.54
C ASP A 144 -8.75 4.28 18.24
N LEU A 145 -8.69 3.86 16.97
CA LEU A 145 -7.97 2.66 16.58
C LEU A 145 -6.45 2.84 16.65
N ILE A 146 -5.94 4.05 16.38
CA ILE A 146 -4.53 4.39 16.61
C ILE A 146 -4.19 4.26 18.10
N GLU A 147 -5.01 4.82 18.99
CA GLU A 147 -4.79 4.65 20.44
C GLU A 147 -4.81 3.19 20.88
N TYR A 148 -5.71 2.39 20.30
CA TYR A 148 -5.78 0.96 20.56
C TYR A 148 -4.46 0.26 20.19
N PHE A 149 -3.90 0.55 19.02
CA PHE A 149 -2.60 0.00 18.61
C PHE A 149 -1.48 0.39 19.57
N MET A 150 -1.42 1.67 19.95
CA MET A 150 -0.41 2.16 20.90
C MET A 150 -0.49 1.45 22.26
N LYS A 151 -1.70 1.24 22.79
CA LYS A 151 -1.92 0.53 24.06
C LYS A 151 -1.53 -0.96 23.99
N LYS A 152 -1.54 -1.54 22.79
CA LYS A 152 -1.20 -2.94 22.51
C LYS A 152 0.25 -3.12 22.05
N GLU A 153 1.04 -2.04 22.01
CA GLU A 153 2.41 -2.04 21.49
C GLU A 153 2.50 -2.55 20.03
N ILE A 154 1.44 -2.29 19.25
CA ILE A 154 1.36 -2.62 17.81
C ILE A 154 1.81 -1.38 17.04
N ASP A 155 2.67 -1.55 16.02
CA ASP A 155 3.03 -0.43 15.17
C ASP A 155 1.78 0.08 14.43
N PRO A 156 1.43 1.38 14.56
CA PRO A 156 0.19 1.90 14.05
C PRO A 156 0.23 2.16 12.52
N CYS A 157 1.37 1.94 11.87
CA CYS A 157 1.50 1.85 10.42
C CYS A 157 1.55 0.38 9.92
N GLY A 158 1.64 -0.61 10.81
CA GLY A 158 1.66 -2.04 10.47
C GLY A 158 2.98 -2.51 9.84
N GLU A 159 4.06 -1.77 10.08
CA GLU A 159 5.35 -1.94 9.40
C GLU A 159 6.07 -3.25 9.76
N ASN A 160 5.71 -3.92 10.86
CA ASN A 160 6.24 -5.24 11.19
C ASN A 160 5.36 -6.37 10.67
N GLY A 161 4.41 -6.07 9.78
CA GLY A 161 3.47 -6.98 9.13
C GLY A 161 2.23 -7.31 9.97
N GLU A 162 1.93 -6.49 10.98
CA GLU A 162 0.75 -6.65 11.85
C GLU A 162 -0.54 -6.60 11.04
N PHE A 163 -0.62 -5.68 10.08
CA PHE A 163 -1.76 -5.51 9.19
C PHE A 163 -1.39 -4.80 7.89
N HIS A 164 -2.28 -4.90 6.91
CA HIS A 164 -2.23 -4.11 5.68
C HIS A 164 -3.55 -3.37 5.48
N THR A 165 -3.49 -2.25 4.76
CA THR A 165 -4.64 -1.39 4.57
C THR A 165 -4.89 -1.04 3.10
N LEU A 166 -6.11 -0.61 2.81
CA LEU A 166 -6.52 -0.06 1.53
C LEU A 166 -7.11 1.33 1.75
N VAL A 167 -6.48 2.34 1.14
CA VAL A 167 -7.03 3.70 1.14
C VAL A 167 -8.26 3.76 0.24
N ILE A 168 -9.39 4.18 0.81
CA ILE A 168 -10.69 4.21 0.10
C ILE A 168 -11.22 5.62 -0.14
N ASP A 169 -10.69 6.61 0.57
CA ASP A 169 -11.14 8.00 0.48
C ASP A 169 -10.04 8.95 0.97
N GLY A 170 -10.14 10.23 0.62
CA GLY A 170 -9.26 11.28 1.12
C GLY A 170 -9.02 12.43 0.15
N PRO A 171 -8.12 13.37 0.49
CA PRO A 171 -7.91 14.60 -0.30
C PRO A 171 -7.51 14.41 -1.76
N LEU A 172 -6.99 13.23 -2.11
CA LEU A 172 -6.59 12.90 -3.49
C LEU A 172 -7.71 12.23 -4.30
N PHE A 173 -8.83 11.88 -3.67
CA PHE A 173 -9.96 11.21 -4.32
C PHE A 173 -10.96 12.25 -4.83
N LYS A 174 -11.43 12.05 -6.06
CA LYS A 174 -12.58 12.78 -6.65
C LYS A 174 -13.91 12.25 -6.11
N SER A 175 -13.92 10.97 -5.74
CA SER A 175 -15.03 10.28 -5.07
C SER A 175 -14.47 9.06 -4.34
N PRO A 176 -15.11 8.59 -3.26
CA PRO A 176 -14.62 7.42 -2.52
C PRO A 176 -14.78 6.12 -3.33
N VAL A 177 -13.98 5.12 -2.96
CA VAL A 177 -14.22 3.71 -3.29
C VAL A 177 -15.27 3.18 -2.32
N ASN A 178 -16.39 2.70 -2.85
CA ASN A 178 -17.48 2.20 -2.04
C ASN A 178 -17.46 0.67 -2.02
N ILE A 179 -17.09 0.09 -0.87
CA ILE A 179 -17.08 -1.36 -0.67
C ILE A 179 -18.50 -1.82 -0.33
N LYS A 180 -19.07 -2.69 -1.16
CA LYS A 180 -20.48 -3.14 -1.05
C LYS A 180 -20.63 -4.47 -0.35
N LYS A 181 -19.72 -5.39 -0.62
CA LYS A 181 -19.79 -6.76 -0.11
C LYS A 181 -18.41 -7.25 0.26
N THR A 182 -18.29 -7.74 1.48
CA THR A 182 -17.06 -8.34 2.01
C THR A 182 -17.35 -9.65 2.72
N GLU A 183 -16.32 -10.46 2.86
CA GLU A 183 -16.30 -11.63 3.72
C GLU A 183 -14.95 -11.65 4.44
N THR A 184 -14.95 -11.92 5.75
CA THR A 184 -13.68 -12.08 6.48
C THR A 184 -13.28 -13.55 6.42
N ILE A 185 -12.12 -13.83 5.83
CA ILE A 185 -11.57 -15.18 5.69
C ILE A 185 -10.24 -15.31 6.43
N LEU A 186 -10.00 -16.49 7.02
CA LEU A 186 -8.69 -16.82 7.58
C LEU A 186 -7.83 -17.48 6.51
N LYS A 187 -6.66 -16.93 6.21
CA LYS A 187 -5.65 -17.60 5.38
C LYS A 187 -4.46 -17.98 6.24
N LYS A 188 -4.03 -19.23 6.08
CA LYS A 188 -2.86 -19.79 6.76
C LYS A 188 -1.60 -19.57 5.93
N GLY A 189 -0.48 -19.27 6.60
CA GLY A 189 0.78 -18.96 5.94
C GLY A 189 1.96 -19.02 6.92
N PHE A 190 3.02 -18.25 6.65
CA PHE A 190 4.08 -18.04 7.65
C PHE A 190 3.50 -17.42 8.93
N TRP A 191 2.57 -16.47 8.76
CA TRP A 191 1.61 -16.06 9.78
C TRP A 191 0.19 -16.32 9.28
N ASP A 192 -0.70 -16.68 10.19
CA ASP A 192 -2.14 -16.73 9.92
C ASP A 192 -2.70 -15.30 9.92
N HIS A 193 -3.46 -14.95 8.89
CA HIS A 193 -4.03 -13.62 8.72
C HIS A 193 -5.54 -13.69 8.47
N TRP A 194 -6.28 -12.80 9.11
CA TRP A 194 -7.62 -12.42 8.70
C TRP A 194 -7.51 -11.54 7.46
N PHE A 195 -8.24 -11.87 6.40
CA PHE A 195 -8.34 -11.06 5.18
C PHE A 195 -9.77 -10.58 5.01
N LEU A 196 -9.92 -9.30 4.65
CA LEU A 196 -11.16 -8.74 4.14
C LEU A 196 -11.27 -9.07 2.65
N ASP A 197 -11.98 -10.14 2.32
CA ASP A 197 -12.23 -10.54 0.94
C ASP A 197 -13.32 -9.64 0.34
N ILE A 198 -12.90 -8.64 -0.43
CA ILE A 198 -13.78 -7.64 -1.05
C ILE A 198 -14.37 -8.22 -2.34
N LYS A 199 -15.66 -8.60 -2.28
CA LYS A 199 -16.40 -9.26 -3.37
C LYS A 199 -17.04 -8.28 -4.35
N ASP A 200 -17.43 -7.11 -3.88
CA ASP A 200 -18.15 -6.10 -4.67
C ASP A 200 -17.80 -4.68 -4.22
N PHE A 201 -17.57 -3.80 -5.19
CA PHE A 201 -17.07 -2.44 -4.98
C PHE A 201 -17.33 -1.55 -6.20
N GLU A 202 -17.48 -0.24 -5.98
CA GLU A 202 -17.71 0.78 -7.04
C GLU A 202 -17.00 2.12 -6.81
#